data_AF-A0A8H4TT02-F1
#
_entry.id   AF-A0A8H4TT02-F1
#
_cell.length_a   1.000
_cell.length_b   1.000
_cell.length_c   1.000
_cell.angle_alpha   90.00
_cell.angle_beta   90.00
_cell.angle_gamma   90.00
#
_symmetry.space_group_name_H-M   'P 1'
#
loop_
_entity.id
_entity.type
_entity.pdbx_description
1 polymer ?
#
loop_
_entity_poly.entity_id
_entity_poly.type
_entity_poly.pdbx_seq_one_letter_code
_entity_poly.pdbx_strand_id
1 'polypeptide(L)'
;MVASELTASAKAMRSTPGAGGQTEVSAPLSALQNRATESRSPYIKDHASSLVAWQLLNDDAVERARKENKLIFLHIGYKACHFCHLMSLESFSNPDCASVLNERFVPVIVDREERPDLDTIYMNYVQAVSNAGGWPLNLFLTPNLEPVFGGTYWPGPAGRPRATDDNADEVLDFLTILKKVRDIWSDQEARCRKEATEVVGQLREFAAEGTLGTR
;
A
#
# COMPACT_ATOMS: atom_id res chain seq x y z
N MET A 1 -13.04 1.21 25.35
CA MET A 1 -11.97 1.66 26.27
C MET A 1 -10.99 0.50 26.34
N VAL A 2 -9.84 0.52 25.68
CA VAL A 2 -8.81 1.56 25.76
C VAL A 2 -8.08 1.66 24.41
N ALA A 3 -8.12 2.85 23.82
CA ALA A 3 -7.14 3.33 22.85
C ALA A 3 -5.91 3.86 23.61
N SER A 4 -4.79 4.02 22.92
CA SER A 4 -3.47 4.44 23.44
C SER A 4 -2.74 3.25 24.08
N GLU A 5 -1.48 2.95 23.76
CA GLU A 5 -0.35 3.86 23.95
C GLU A 5 0.74 3.68 22.90
N LEU A 6 1.10 4.78 22.22
CA LEU A 6 2.47 5.01 21.79
C LEU A 6 3.34 5.13 23.05
N THR A 7 4.38 4.31 23.20
CA THR A 7 5.44 4.60 24.19
C THR A 7 6.84 4.25 23.66
N ALA A 8 7.61 5.33 23.60
CA ALA A 8 9.06 5.50 23.65
C ALA A 8 9.96 4.30 24.04
N SER A 9 11.05 4.15 23.28
CA SER A 9 12.41 4.38 23.82
C SER A 9 13.47 4.38 22.73
N ALA A 10 14.06 5.55 22.51
CA ALA A 10 15.33 5.71 21.84
C ALA A 10 16.38 6.10 22.90
N LYS A 11 17.41 5.26 23.13
CA LYS A 11 18.75 5.77 23.45
C LYS A 11 19.86 4.74 23.22
N ALA A 12 20.78 5.17 22.35
CA ALA A 12 22.22 4.92 22.32
C ALA A 12 22.77 3.54 21.94
N MET A 13 23.49 3.51 20.81
CA MET A 13 24.92 3.19 20.81
C MET A 13 25.65 3.76 19.59
N ARG A 14 26.86 4.25 19.83
CA ARG A 14 27.71 5.03 18.93
C ARG A 14 28.56 4.13 18.02
N SER A 15 28.63 4.53 16.75
CA SER A 15 29.74 4.53 15.79
C SER A 15 31.06 3.79 16.10
N THR A 16 31.52 3.00 15.12
CA THR A 16 32.94 2.95 14.66
C THR A 16 32.97 2.54 13.17
N PRO A 17 33.86 3.12 12.31
CA PRO A 17 33.77 2.97 10.86
C PRO A 17 34.73 1.90 10.29
N GLY A 18 34.38 1.28 9.16
CA GLY A 18 35.30 0.37 8.46
C GLY A 18 34.85 -0.10 7.08
N ALA A 19 35.74 0.14 6.11
CA ALA A 19 35.94 -0.53 4.82
C ALA A 19 34.96 -0.22 3.67
N GLY A 20 35.52 0.43 2.64
CA GLY A 20 34.85 0.80 1.40
C GLY A 20 34.52 -0.40 0.52
N GLY A 21 33.25 -0.48 0.12
CA GLY A 21 32.83 -1.08 -1.13
C GLY A 21 32.50 0.06 -2.08
N GLN A 22 33.04 0.00 -3.30
CA GLN A 22 32.67 0.94 -4.37
C GLN A 22 31.17 0.73 -4.66
N THR A 23 30.34 1.65 -4.20
CA THR A 23 28.93 1.71 -4.55
C THR A 23 28.86 2.14 -6.01
N GLU A 24 28.56 1.21 -6.91
CA GLU A 24 28.07 1.58 -8.24
C GLU A 24 26.81 2.43 -8.04
N VAL A 25 26.96 3.74 -8.25
CA VAL A 25 25.83 4.68 -8.23
C VAL A 25 25.06 4.40 -9.52
N SER A 26 24.06 3.52 -9.43
CA SER A 26 23.12 3.27 -10.53
C SER A 26 22.48 4.60 -10.92
N ALA A 27 22.52 4.94 -12.21
CA ALA A 27 21.87 6.15 -12.72
C ALA A 27 20.40 6.21 -12.26
N PRO A 28 19.88 7.41 -11.92
CA PRO A 28 18.51 7.53 -11.46
C PRO A 28 17.54 6.99 -12.52
N LEU A 29 16.66 6.09 -12.11
CA LEU A 29 15.63 5.54 -12.98
C LEU A 29 14.73 6.67 -13.50
N SER A 30 14.29 6.57 -14.76
CA SER A 30 13.40 7.55 -15.39
C SER A 30 12.07 7.66 -14.62
N ALA A 31 11.43 8.82 -14.65
CA ALA A 31 10.11 9.02 -14.02
C ALA A 31 9.10 7.93 -14.44
N LEU A 32 8.19 7.56 -13.54
CA LEU A 32 7.11 6.61 -13.82
C LEU A 32 6.21 7.15 -14.94
N GLN A 33 5.90 6.31 -15.91
CA GLN A 33 4.88 6.58 -16.93
C GLN A 33 3.67 5.70 -16.64
N ASN A 34 2.46 6.24 -16.83
CA ASN A 34 1.23 5.47 -16.64
C ASN A 34 1.13 4.36 -17.70
N ARG A 35 1.02 3.10 -17.24
CA ARG A 35 0.96 1.87 -18.05
C ARG A 35 -0.45 1.26 -18.11
N ALA A 36 -1.47 1.93 -17.58
CA ALA A 36 -2.83 1.38 -17.52
C ALA A 36 -3.44 1.06 -18.91
N THR A 37 -2.99 1.74 -19.98
CA THR A 37 -3.39 1.45 -21.37
C THR A 37 -2.92 0.09 -21.87
N GLU A 38 -1.86 -0.48 -21.27
CA GLU A 38 -1.30 -1.79 -21.62
C GLU A 38 -2.15 -2.95 -21.07
N SER A 39 -3.04 -2.69 -20.11
CA SER A 39 -3.90 -3.73 -19.53
C SER A 39 -4.97 -4.20 -20.51
N ARG A 40 -5.55 -5.37 -20.26
CA ARG A 40 -6.76 -5.85 -20.95
C ARG A 40 -8.03 -5.51 -20.19
N SER A 41 -7.95 -5.36 -18.87
CA SER A 41 -9.06 -4.98 -18.00
C SER A 41 -9.65 -3.63 -18.40
N PRO A 42 -10.97 -3.55 -18.68
CA PRO A 42 -11.65 -2.27 -18.85
C PRO A 42 -11.56 -1.38 -17.61
N TYR A 43 -11.61 -1.96 -16.40
CA TYR A 43 -11.45 -1.22 -15.15
C TYR A 43 -10.10 -0.52 -15.08
N ILE A 44 -8.99 -1.22 -15.35
CA ILE A 44 -7.66 -0.62 -15.33
C ILE A 44 -7.53 0.46 -16.42
N LYS A 45 -8.05 0.20 -17.63
CA LYS A 45 -8.00 1.19 -18.73
C LYS A 45 -8.71 2.50 -18.41
N ASP A 46 -9.76 2.49 -17.60
CA ASP A 46 -10.45 3.71 -17.18
C ASP A 46 -9.52 4.65 -16.36
N HIS A 47 -8.40 4.15 -15.84
CA HIS A 47 -7.36 4.93 -15.14
C HIS A 47 -6.21 5.40 -16.04
N ALA A 48 -6.27 5.20 -17.35
CA ALA A 48 -5.21 5.59 -18.31
C ALA A 48 -4.92 7.10 -18.33
N SER A 49 -5.92 7.94 -18.05
CA SER A 49 -5.78 9.40 -17.99
C SER A 49 -5.60 9.95 -16.56
N SER A 50 -5.41 9.07 -15.57
CA SER A 50 -5.18 9.49 -14.18
C SER A 50 -3.82 10.19 -14.04
N LEU A 51 -3.74 11.13 -13.08
CA LEU A 51 -2.48 11.77 -12.69
C LEU A 51 -1.51 10.79 -12.02
N VAL A 52 -2.03 9.71 -11.45
CA VAL A 52 -1.20 8.63 -10.89
C VAL A 52 -0.61 7.82 -12.04
N ALA A 53 0.70 7.63 -12.01
CA ALA A 53 1.45 6.87 -13.00
C ALA A 53 1.32 5.36 -12.73
N TRP A 54 0.11 4.82 -12.88
CA TRP A 54 -0.22 3.43 -12.57
C TRP A 54 0.68 2.45 -13.30
N GLN A 55 1.22 1.48 -12.57
CA GLN A 55 1.94 0.33 -13.09
C GLN A 55 1.03 -0.91 -13.05
N LEU A 56 1.30 -1.86 -13.94
CA LEU A 56 0.71 -3.19 -13.87
C LEU A 56 1.53 -4.05 -12.92
N LEU A 57 0.89 -4.99 -12.22
CA LEU A 57 1.62 -5.93 -11.38
C LEU A 57 2.37 -6.94 -12.25
N ASN A 58 3.67 -6.72 -12.43
CA ASN A 58 4.59 -7.58 -13.16
C ASN A 58 5.99 -7.48 -12.54
N ASP A 59 6.91 -8.30 -13.05
CA ASP A 59 8.29 -8.35 -12.55
C ASP A 59 8.99 -6.99 -12.67
N ASP A 60 8.73 -6.20 -13.73
CA ASP A 60 9.31 -4.87 -13.89
C ASP A 60 8.93 -3.92 -12.75
N ALA A 61 7.65 -3.89 -12.36
CA ALA A 61 7.16 -3.03 -11.29
C ALA A 61 7.76 -3.43 -9.93
N VAL A 62 7.88 -4.74 -9.68
CA VAL A 62 8.47 -5.27 -8.44
C VAL A 62 9.98 -5.03 -8.40
N GLU A 63 10.69 -5.29 -9.49
CA GLU A 63 12.12 -5.00 -9.61
C GLU A 63 12.42 -3.51 -9.46
N ARG A 64 11.55 -2.65 -9.99
CA ARG A 64 11.66 -1.22 -9.79
C ARG A 64 11.51 -0.83 -8.33
N ALA A 65 10.53 -1.39 -7.62
CA ALA A 65 10.36 -1.17 -6.19
C ALA A 65 11.61 -1.60 -5.38
N ARG A 66 12.24 -2.72 -5.77
CA ARG A 66 13.50 -3.20 -5.17
C ARG A 66 14.65 -2.24 -5.43
N LYS A 67 14.86 -1.84 -6.69
CA LYS A 67 15.95 -0.93 -7.10
C LYS A 67 15.83 0.45 -6.47
N GLU A 68 14.63 1.00 -6.40
CA GLU A 68 14.39 2.32 -5.81
C GLU A 68 14.22 2.28 -4.30
N ASN A 69 14.18 1.09 -3.69
CA ASN A 69 13.85 0.87 -2.29
C ASN A 69 12.55 1.59 -1.85
N LYS A 70 11.51 1.45 -2.67
CA LYS A 70 10.19 2.07 -2.44
C LYS A 70 9.15 1.04 -2.11
N LEU A 71 8.20 1.41 -1.26
CA LEU A 71 6.98 0.63 -1.08
C LEU A 71 6.16 0.60 -2.37
N ILE A 72 5.49 -0.53 -2.61
CA ILE A 72 4.46 -0.65 -3.63
C ILE A 72 3.15 -0.19 -3.01
N PHE A 73 2.49 0.78 -3.63
CA PHE A 73 1.11 1.11 -3.31
C PHE A 73 0.21 0.24 -4.20
N LEU A 74 -0.36 -0.82 -3.65
CA LEU A 74 -1.26 -1.73 -4.36
C LEU A 74 -2.72 -1.29 -4.17
N HIS A 75 -3.38 -0.93 -5.27
CA HIS A 75 -4.80 -0.65 -5.33
C HIS A 75 -5.53 -1.79 -6.05
N ILE A 76 -6.42 -2.48 -5.34
CA ILE A 76 -7.28 -3.53 -5.92
C ILE A 76 -8.73 -3.05 -5.95
N GLY A 77 -9.32 -3.06 -7.14
CA GLY A 77 -10.71 -2.69 -7.36
C GLY A 77 -11.32 -3.45 -8.52
N TYR A 78 -12.50 -3.02 -8.95
CA TYR A 78 -13.23 -3.60 -10.08
C TYR A 78 -14.24 -2.59 -10.62
N LYS A 79 -14.74 -2.80 -11.84
CA LYS A 79 -15.51 -1.80 -12.59
C LYS A 79 -16.81 -1.33 -11.92
N ALA A 80 -17.53 -2.23 -11.25
CA ALA A 80 -18.81 -1.89 -10.62
C ALA A 80 -18.67 -1.34 -9.18
N CYS A 81 -17.45 -1.13 -8.70
CA CYS A 81 -17.16 -0.70 -7.33
C CYS A 81 -17.40 0.80 -7.14
N HIS A 82 -18.45 1.15 -6.38
CA HIS A 82 -18.79 2.55 -6.10
C HIS A 82 -17.64 3.34 -5.42
N PHE A 83 -17.05 2.78 -4.37
CA PHE A 83 -15.98 3.46 -3.62
C PHE A 83 -14.67 3.53 -4.39
N CYS A 84 -14.43 2.63 -5.34
CA CYS A 84 -13.27 2.70 -6.23
C CYS A 84 -13.39 3.91 -7.16
N HIS A 85 -14.60 4.17 -7.69
CA HIS A 85 -14.87 5.38 -8.47
C HIS A 85 -14.75 6.66 -7.63
N LEU A 86 -15.32 6.68 -6.42
CA LEU A 86 -15.20 7.84 -5.52
C LEU A 86 -13.74 8.15 -5.21
N MET A 87 -12.95 7.13 -4.82
CA MET A 87 -11.53 7.33 -4.53
C MET A 87 -10.75 7.78 -5.77
N SER A 88 -11.10 7.31 -6.97
CA SER A 88 -10.50 7.80 -8.21
C SER A 88 -10.74 9.29 -8.46
N LEU A 89 -11.96 9.77 -8.16
CA LEU A 89 -12.33 11.17 -8.33
C LEU A 89 -11.71 12.05 -7.24
N GLU A 90 -11.78 11.63 -5.98
CA GLU A 90 -11.36 12.45 -4.84
C GLU A 90 -9.84 12.42 -4.61
N SER A 91 -9.21 11.26 -4.81
CA SER A 91 -7.81 11.03 -4.46
C SER A 91 -6.91 10.92 -5.68
N PHE A 92 -7.19 10.02 -6.62
CA PHE A 92 -6.26 9.78 -7.76
C PHE A 92 -6.29 10.86 -8.83
N SER A 93 -7.29 11.75 -8.78
CA SER A 93 -7.36 12.96 -9.61
C SER A 93 -6.83 14.21 -8.88
N ASN A 94 -6.46 14.08 -7.60
CA ASN A 94 -5.87 15.18 -6.82
C ASN A 94 -4.36 15.26 -7.10
N PRO A 95 -3.82 16.43 -7.54
CA PRO A 95 -2.41 16.59 -7.85
C PRO A 95 -1.44 16.30 -6.70
N ASP A 96 -1.82 16.63 -5.46
CA ASP A 96 -0.96 16.42 -4.28
C ASP A 96 -0.85 14.92 -3.94
N CYS A 97 -1.98 14.20 -3.99
CA CYS A 97 -1.98 12.75 -3.84
C CYS A 97 -1.17 12.07 -4.94
N ALA A 98 -1.37 12.49 -6.20
CA ALA A 98 -0.68 11.91 -7.35
C ALA A 98 0.83 12.17 -7.32
N SER A 99 1.28 13.38 -6.94
CA SER A 99 2.71 13.69 -6.78
C SER A 99 3.34 12.80 -5.71
N VAL A 100 2.72 12.67 -4.53
CA VAL A 100 3.27 11.81 -3.47
C VAL A 100 3.32 10.34 -3.92
N LEU A 101 2.27 9.83 -4.56
CA LEU A 101 2.23 8.47 -5.10
C LEU A 101 3.36 8.22 -6.11
N ASN A 102 3.49 9.10 -7.11
CA ASN A 102 4.47 8.93 -8.19
C ASN A 102 5.92 9.10 -7.72
N GLU A 103 6.16 9.95 -6.72
CA GLU A 103 7.51 10.22 -6.23
C GLU A 103 7.98 9.21 -5.20
N ARG A 104 7.09 8.72 -4.34
CA ARG A 104 7.46 8.00 -3.10
C ARG A 104 7.10 6.52 -3.12
N PHE A 105 6.26 6.09 -4.06
CA PHE A 105 5.79 4.72 -4.15
C PHE A 105 5.95 4.20 -5.59
N VAL A 106 5.78 2.89 -5.75
CA VAL A 106 5.45 2.29 -7.04
C VAL A 106 3.94 2.01 -7.03
N PRO A 107 3.10 2.87 -7.64
CA PRO A 107 1.65 2.69 -7.63
C PRO A 107 1.27 1.58 -8.62
N VAL A 108 0.67 0.51 -8.11
CA VAL A 108 0.24 -0.66 -8.86
C VAL A 108 -1.27 -0.79 -8.76
N ILE A 109 -1.93 -0.99 -9.90
CA ILE A 109 -3.38 -1.22 -9.97
C ILE A 109 -3.67 -2.66 -10.40
N VAL A 110 -4.63 -3.29 -9.74
CA VAL A 110 -5.07 -4.66 -10.03
C VAL A 110 -6.59 -4.69 -10.14
N ASP A 111 -7.08 -5.37 -11.17
CA ASP A 111 -8.49 -5.73 -11.30
C ASP A 111 -8.75 -7.03 -10.57
N ARG A 112 -9.62 -6.98 -9.57
CA ARG A 112 -10.10 -8.15 -8.83
C ARG A 112 -10.72 -9.19 -9.76
N GLU A 113 -11.40 -8.78 -10.82
CA GLU A 113 -12.07 -9.71 -11.74
C GLU A 113 -11.06 -10.51 -12.56
N GLU A 114 -9.88 -9.94 -12.83
CA GLU A 114 -8.78 -10.64 -13.50
C GLU A 114 -7.87 -11.41 -12.52
N ARG A 115 -7.73 -10.94 -11.28
CA ARG A 115 -6.84 -11.50 -10.24
C ARG A 115 -7.55 -11.71 -8.88
N PRO A 116 -8.57 -12.59 -8.82
CA PRO A 116 -9.29 -12.87 -7.58
C PRO A 116 -8.42 -13.57 -6.52
N ASP A 117 -7.33 -14.20 -6.95
CA ASP A 117 -6.32 -14.81 -6.09
C ASP A 117 -5.62 -13.76 -5.21
N LEU A 118 -5.17 -12.66 -5.83
CA LEU A 118 -4.51 -11.56 -5.11
C LEU A 118 -5.49 -10.81 -4.21
N ASP A 119 -6.70 -10.58 -4.72
CA ASP A 119 -7.78 -9.98 -3.94
C ASP A 119 -8.03 -10.75 -2.64
N THR A 120 -8.14 -12.08 -2.72
CA THR A 120 -8.39 -12.92 -1.55
C THR A 120 -7.24 -12.84 -0.54
N ILE A 121 -5.99 -12.92 -1.00
CA ILE A 121 -4.80 -12.87 -0.13
C ILE A 121 -4.75 -11.55 0.64
N TYR A 122 -4.91 -10.43 -0.06
CA TYR A 122 -4.77 -9.11 0.55
C TYR A 122 -6.03 -8.68 1.33
N MET A 123 -7.22 -9.15 0.94
CA MET A 123 -8.44 -9.01 1.74
C MET A 123 -8.27 -9.70 3.10
N ASN A 124 -7.74 -10.92 3.13
CA ASN A 124 -7.50 -11.64 4.38
C ASN A 124 -6.55 -10.88 5.30
N TYR A 125 -5.48 -10.28 4.75
CA TYR A 125 -4.60 -9.40 5.52
C TYR A 125 -5.37 -8.20 6.11
N VAL A 126 -6.10 -7.45 5.28
CA VAL A 126 -6.83 -6.25 5.75
C VAL A 126 -7.85 -6.62 6.82
N GLN A 127 -8.59 -7.71 6.65
CA GLN A 127 -9.54 -8.21 7.64
C GLN A 127 -8.84 -8.60 8.95
N ALA A 128 -7.70 -9.29 8.89
CA ALA A 128 -6.96 -9.70 10.08
C ALA A 128 -6.42 -8.52 10.89
N VAL A 129 -5.94 -7.46 10.24
CA VAL A 129 -5.28 -6.33 10.94
C VAL A 129 -6.22 -5.19 11.31
N SER A 130 -7.33 -5.01 10.58
CA SER A 130 -8.24 -3.87 10.77
C SER A 130 -9.67 -4.26 11.15
N ASN A 131 -10.00 -5.56 11.15
CA ASN A 131 -11.36 -6.06 11.32
C ASN A 131 -12.39 -5.41 10.36
N ALA A 132 -11.91 -4.85 9.26
CA ALA A 132 -12.69 -4.26 8.19
C ALA A 132 -12.45 -5.03 6.89
N GLY A 133 -13.42 -4.99 5.99
CA GLY A 133 -13.32 -5.63 4.68
C GLY A 133 -14.18 -4.94 3.65
N GLY A 134 -13.76 -4.96 2.40
CA GLY A 134 -14.46 -4.33 1.28
C GLY A 134 -13.51 -3.67 0.30
N TRP A 135 -14.08 -3.05 -0.72
CA TRP A 135 -13.35 -2.42 -1.81
C TRP A 135 -13.56 -0.91 -1.84
N PRO A 136 -12.57 -0.12 -2.30
CA PRO A 136 -11.26 -0.58 -2.80
C PRO A 136 -10.39 -1.17 -1.69
N LEU A 137 -9.49 -2.09 -2.05
CA LEU A 137 -8.40 -2.48 -1.16
C LEU A 137 -7.18 -1.64 -1.50
N ASN A 138 -6.62 -1.00 -0.49
CA ASN A 138 -5.42 -0.19 -0.62
C ASN A 138 -4.36 -0.72 0.34
N LEU A 139 -3.21 -1.12 -0.19
CA LEU A 139 -2.13 -1.69 0.60
C LEU A 139 -0.79 -1.03 0.27
N PHE A 140 0.07 -0.96 1.28
CA PHE A 140 1.46 -0.58 1.15
C PHE A 140 2.31 -1.82 1.40
N LEU A 141 2.99 -2.28 0.35
CA LEU A 141 3.76 -3.52 0.37
C LEU A 141 5.25 -3.23 0.30
N THR A 142 6.05 -4.05 0.96
CA THR A 142 7.50 -4.08 0.75
C THR A 142 7.83 -4.43 -0.71
N PRO A 143 9.06 -4.19 -1.17
CA PRO A 143 9.54 -4.71 -2.47
C PRO A 143 9.50 -6.25 -2.62
N ASN A 144 9.17 -6.98 -1.55
CA ASN A 144 8.95 -8.42 -1.56
C ASN A 144 7.46 -8.79 -1.56
N LEU A 145 6.58 -7.81 -1.79
CA LEU A 145 5.11 -7.95 -1.82
C LEU A 145 4.48 -8.29 -0.45
N GLU A 146 5.20 -8.04 0.63
CA GLU A 146 4.72 -8.27 2.00
C GLU A 146 4.00 -7.02 2.53
N PRO A 147 2.79 -7.12 3.08
CA PRO A 147 2.02 -5.96 3.49
C PRO A 147 2.54 -5.32 4.78
N VAL A 148 2.75 -4.01 4.75
CA VAL A 148 3.15 -3.16 5.89
C VAL A 148 1.93 -2.50 6.52
N PHE A 149 1.04 -1.96 5.68
CA PHE A 149 -0.18 -1.28 6.10
C PHE A 149 -1.24 -1.46 5.02
N GLY A 150 -2.51 -1.46 5.41
CA GLY A 150 -3.59 -1.54 4.45
C GLY A 150 -4.93 -1.15 5.05
N GLY A 151 -5.88 -0.89 4.16
CA GLY A 151 -7.25 -0.54 4.52
C GLY A 151 -8.15 -0.56 3.30
N THR A 152 -9.40 -0.15 3.52
CA THR A 152 -10.40 -0.11 2.45
C THR A 152 -10.48 1.29 1.83
N TYR A 153 -11.60 1.98 1.99
CA TYR A 153 -11.79 3.33 1.50
C TYR A 153 -11.16 4.37 2.43
N TRP A 154 -10.37 5.27 1.86
CA TRP A 154 -9.89 6.48 2.53
C TRP A 154 -10.38 7.71 1.74
N PRO A 155 -11.00 8.71 2.40
CA PRO A 155 -11.51 9.89 1.72
C PRO A 155 -10.36 10.71 1.13
N GLY A 156 -10.60 11.39 0.01
CA GLY A 156 -9.60 12.29 -0.56
C GLY A 156 -9.43 13.58 0.26
N PRO A 157 -8.44 14.42 -0.08
CA PRO A 157 -8.28 15.73 0.54
C PRO A 157 -9.56 16.56 0.38
N ALA A 158 -10.06 17.12 1.48
CA ALA A 158 -11.37 17.80 1.58
C ALA A 158 -12.63 16.91 1.48
N GLY A 159 -12.48 15.58 1.42
CA GLY A 159 -13.59 14.65 1.62
C GLY A 159 -14.15 14.78 3.04
N ARG A 160 -15.48 14.74 3.18
CA ARG A 160 -16.10 14.71 4.52
C ARG A 160 -15.93 13.31 5.11
N PRO A 161 -15.53 13.16 6.38
CA PRO A 161 -15.65 11.89 7.10
C PRO A 161 -17.08 11.38 6.98
N ARG A 162 -17.26 10.07 6.80
CA ARG A 162 -18.60 9.48 6.76
C ARG A 162 -19.26 9.69 8.11
N ALA A 163 -20.37 10.42 8.13
CA ALA A 163 -21.11 10.79 9.34
C ALA A 163 -21.96 9.64 9.91
N THR A 164 -21.42 8.41 10.01
CA THR A 164 -22.21 7.25 10.47
C THR A 164 -21.69 6.53 11.70
N ASP A 165 -20.53 6.91 12.26
CA ASP A 165 -20.07 6.33 13.52
C ASP A 165 -20.01 7.44 14.58
N ASP A 166 -20.79 7.28 15.65
CA ASP A 166 -20.81 8.15 16.84
C ASP A 166 -19.46 8.19 17.58
N ASN A 167 -18.44 7.51 17.06
CA ASN A 167 -17.07 7.54 17.50
C ASN A 167 -16.26 8.32 16.46
N ALA A 168 -16.28 9.65 16.58
CA ALA A 168 -15.56 10.60 15.75
C ALA A 168 -14.04 10.57 16.01
N ASP A 169 -13.43 9.38 16.04
CA ASP A 169 -12.00 9.26 15.88
C ASP A 169 -11.67 9.76 14.46
N GLU A 170 -10.72 10.68 14.39
CA GLU A 170 -10.35 11.44 13.20
C GLU A 170 -10.01 10.50 12.02
N VAL A 171 -10.97 10.31 11.12
CA VAL A 171 -10.76 9.54 9.88
C VAL A 171 -9.70 10.28 9.06
N LEU A 172 -8.51 9.70 8.99
CA LEU A 172 -7.41 10.27 8.22
C LEU A 172 -7.77 10.26 6.73
N ASP A 173 -7.53 11.38 6.06
CA ASP A 173 -7.60 11.44 4.60
C ASP A 173 -6.43 10.69 3.95
N PHE A 174 -6.63 10.35 2.67
CA PHE A 174 -5.66 9.56 1.92
C PHE A 174 -4.29 10.25 1.80
N LEU A 175 -4.25 11.58 1.66
CA LEU A 175 -2.98 12.32 1.57
C LEU A 175 -2.18 12.24 2.87
N THR A 176 -2.85 12.32 4.00
CA THR A 176 -2.26 12.18 5.34
C THR A 176 -1.72 10.78 5.53
N ILE A 177 -2.45 9.76 5.08
CA ILE A 177 -1.98 8.37 5.11
C ILE A 177 -0.73 8.20 4.24
N LEU A 178 -0.72 8.69 3.00
CA LEU A 178 0.44 8.62 2.11
C LEU A 178 1.69 9.25 2.75
N LYS A 179 1.55 10.44 3.36
CA LYS A 179 2.65 11.13 4.03
C LYS A 179 3.16 10.35 5.24
N LYS A 180 2.26 9.87 6.09
CA LYS A 180 2.63 9.07 7.28
C LYS A 180 3.36 7.78 6.90
N VAL A 181 2.85 7.03 5.92
CA VAL A 181 3.49 5.77 5.48
C VAL A 181 4.85 6.03 4.85
N ARG A 182 4.98 7.09 4.03
CA ARG A 182 6.27 7.52 3.47
C ARG A 182 7.29 7.79 4.58
N ASP A 183 6.90 8.56 5.60
CA ASP A 183 7.81 8.96 6.68
C ASP A 183 8.20 7.73 7.52
N ILE A 184 7.24 6.86 7.85
CA ILE A 184 7.50 5.60 8.56
C ILE A 184 8.45 4.70 7.77
N TRP A 185 8.28 4.56 6.45
CA TRP A 185 9.19 3.77 5.63
C TRP A 185 10.61 4.35 5.62
N SER A 186 10.73 5.66 5.45
CA SER A 186 12.02 6.36 5.44
C SER A 186 12.76 6.24 6.77
N ASP A 187 12.04 6.35 7.89
CA ASP A 187 12.64 6.44 9.22
C ASP A 187 12.81 5.07 9.89
N GLN A 188 11.96 4.09 9.55
CA GLN A 188 11.85 2.81 10.24
C GLN A 188 11.83 1.59 9.29
N GLU A 189 12.49 1.70 8.12
CA GLU A 189 12.49 0.66 7.08
C GLU A 189 12.72 -0.77 7.62
N ALA A 190 13.77 -0.97 8.43
CA ALA A 190 14.13 -2.28 8.97
C ALA A 190 13.02 -2.87 9.84
N ARG A 191 12.32 -2.02 10.61
CA ARG A 191 11.17 -2.42 11.42
C ARG A 191 10.00 -2.81 10.52
N CYS A 192 9.68 -1.99 9.52
CA CYS A 192 8.59 -2.27 8.56
C CYS A 192 8.79 -3.62 7.86
N ARG A 193 10.02 -3.93 7.42
CA ARG A 193 10.34 -5.22 6.78
C ARG A 193 10.15 -6.40 7.72
N LYS A 194 10.64 -6.26 8.96
CA LYS A 194 10.52 -7.29 9.98
C LYS A 194 9.05 -7.57 10.30
N GLU A 195 8.27 -6.53 10.61
CA GLU A 195 6.85 -6.66 10.94
C GLU A 195 6.04 -7.24 9.77
N ALA A 196 6.33 -6.82 8.53
CA ALA A 196 5.68 -7.37 7.34
C ALA A 196 5.97 -8.87 7.16
N THR A 197 7.20 -9.31 7.39
CA THR A 197 7.58 -10.75 7.35
C THR A 197 6.84 -11.53 8.43
N GLU A 198 6.79 -11.00 9.66
CA GLU A 198 6.14 -11.65 10.80
C GLU A 198 4.63 -11.82 10.59
N VAL A 199 3.93 -10.79 10.11
CA VAL A 199 2.49 -10.87 9.82
C VAL A 199 2.19 -11.89 8.73
N VAL A 200 3.01 -11.97 7.68
CA VAL A 200 2.86 -13.01 6.65
C VAL A 200 3.06 -14.41 7.23
N GLY A 201 4.03 -14.58 8.14
CA GLY A 201 4.22 -15.83 8.87
C GLY A 201 2.99 -16.25 9.66
N GLN A 202 2.45 -15.33 10.47
CA GLN A 202 1.25 -15.57 11.29
C GLN A 202 0.02 -15.90 10.44
N LEU A 203 -0.20 -15.20 9.33
CA LEU A 203 -1.32 -15.49 8.42
C LEU A 203 -1.21 -16.87 7.78
N ARG A 204 0.01 -17.32 7.46
CA ARG A 204 0.24 -18.69 6.94
C ARG A 204 -0.02 -19.75 8.00
N GLU A 205 0.42 -19.52 9.23
CA GLU A 205 0.16 -20.44 10.35
C GLU A 205 -1.33 -20.55 10.63
N PHE A 206 -2.04 -19.42 10.72
CA PHE A 206 -3.49 -19.39 10.91
C PHE A 206 -4.24 -20.12 9.78
N ALA A 207 -3.84 -19.91 8.53
CA ALA A 207 -4.42 -20.63 7.39
C ALA A 207 -4.17 -22.15 7.47
N ALA A 208 -2.97 -22.58 7.89
CA ALA A 208 -2.62 -23.99 8.06
C ALA A 208 -3.42 -24.65 9.21
N GLU A 209 -3.60 -23.95 10.32
CA GLU A 209 -4.41 -24.41 11.46
C GLU A 209 -5.89 -24.53 11.07
N GLY A 210 -6.42 -23.55 10.32
CA GLY A 210 -7.79 -23.59 9.79
C GLY A 210 -8.04 -24.75 8.80
N THR A 211 -7.03 -25.18 8.05
CA THR A 211 -7.12 -26.39 7.20
C THR A 211 -7.03 -27.71 7.96
N LEU A 212 -6.58 -27.71 9.22
CA LEU A 212 -6.55 -28.89 10.09
C LEU A 212 -7.81 -29.01 10.97
N GLY A 213 -8.66 -27.98 11.00
CA GLY A 213 -9.86 -27.91 11.84
C GLY A 213 -11.16 -27.72 11.05
N THR A 214 -11.63 -28.75 10.34
CA THR A 214 -13.07 -29.11 10.21
C THR A 214 -13.21 -30.37 9.34
N ARG A 215 -13.33 -31.52 10.01
CA ARG A 215 -14.11 -32.69 9.57
C ARG A 215 -15.20 -32.91 10.60
#